data_AF-A0A1Y3N3N4-F1
#
_entry.id   AF-A0A1Y3N3N4-F1
#
_cell.length_a   1.000
_cell.length_b   1.000
_cell.length_c   1.000
_cell.angle_alpha   90.00
_cell.angle_beta   90.00
_cell.angle_gamma   90.00
#
_symmetry.space_group_name_H-M   'P 1'
#
loop_
_entity.id
_entity.type
_entity.pdbx_description
1 polymer ?
#
loop_
_entity_poly.entity_id
_entity_poly.type
_entity_poly.pdbx_seq_one_letter_code
_entity_poly.pdbx_strand_id
1 'polypeptide(L)'
;MNIYNSHFTNNEGLNGGALYLSNNEKPDTNDAEISMKNVYFNNNKANSFGGAIYSDYNDFYLTDAINIRLINNTAEIAGGALYSPSHGNKTLLYYEDLYLESNIGKSHGNDISSPPSYILSKNEYNNTITISSGSYLSFVFNIYDENNNILKDNNNYFTFISVNSVINSTQNNGYFQITGKECNFYYGECQLNKLKILAQPGQYSLKFEIDNFSKFNTKIKIEEEYKLIITKCKDNEIGIYSRNGLLSCEVPICYSNCPIGTSASCISLNTTYNINSPKYNMCTCYEGYTGNDCDQKIFIDIR
;
A
#
# COMPACT_ATOMS: atom_id res chain seq x y z
N MET A 1 31.56 12.14 18.55
CA MET A 1 32.32 12.65 17.38
C MET A 1 32.16 14.17 17.33
N ASN A 2 33.21 14.93 17.05
CA ASN A 2 33.13 16.38 17.00
C ASN A 2 33.59 16.89 15.62
N ILE A 3 32.75 17.66 14.94
CA ILE A 3 33.02 18.23 13.61
C ILE A 3 32.83 19.75 13.67
N TYR A 4 33.92 20.50 13.54
CA TYR A 4 33.89 21.95 13.69
C TYR A 4 34.59 22.65 12.54
N ASN A 5 33.98 23.71 12.01
CA ASN A 5 34.55 24.58 10.98
C ASN A 5 35.04 23.78 9.75
N SER A 6 34.21 22.83 9.30
CA SER A 6 34.56 21.88 8.25
C SER A 6 33.76 22.11 6.98
N HIS A 7 34.40 21.83 5.83
CA HIS A 7 33.77 21.88 4.52
C HIS A 7 33.88 20.50 3.85
N PHE A 8 32.72 19.90 3.56
CA PHE A 8 32.60 18.66 2.80
C PHE A 8 32.06 18.99 1.41
N THR A 9 32.94 18.97 0.41
CA THR A 9 32.61 19.40 -0.95
C THR A 9 32.91 18.34 -1.99
N ASN A 10 31.97 18.10 -2.90
CA ASN A 10 32.11 17.16 -4.02
C ASN A 10 32.49 15.73 -3.60
N ASN A 11 32.03 15.28 -2.43
CA ASN A 11 32.23 13.90 -2.01
C ASN A 11 31.16 13.00 -2.67
N GLU A 12 31.52 11.74 -2.93
CA GLU A 12 30.61 10.75 -3.48
C GLU A 12 30.65 9.47 -2.63
N GLY A 13 29.47 8.93 -2.34
CA GLY A 13 29.29 7.72 -1.53
C GLY A 13 28.17 6.84 -2.03
N LEU A 14 28.10 5.61 -1.51
CA LEU A 14 26.92 4.75 -1.73
C LEU A 14 25.72 5.32 -0.96
N ASN A 15 25.91 5.53 0.33
CA ASN A 15 25.00 6.22 1.25
C ASN A 15 25.81 7.29 1.96
N GLY A 16 25.25 8.48 2.14
CA GLY A 16 25.98 9.58 2.76
C GLY A 16 27.08 10.06 1.84
N GLY A 17 26.82 11.04 0.98
CA GLY A 17 27.84 11.50 0.03
C GLY A 17 29.11 11.99 0.73
N ALA A 18 28.98 12.59 1.92
CA ALA A 18 30.10 12.99 2.76
C ALA A 18 30.20 12.20 4.07
N LEU A 19 29.07 11.92 4.73
CA LEU A 19 29.05 11.30 6.05
C LEU A 19 28.10 10.10 6.08
N TYR A 20 28.63 8.94 6.42
CA TYR A 20 27.88 7.72 6.66
C TYR A 20 27.99 7.34 8.14
N LEU A 21 26.86 7.31 8.83
CA LEU A 21 26.75 6.97 10.23
C LEU A 21 25.94 5.68 10.36
N SER A 22 26.54 4.64 10.92
CA SER A 22 25.82 3.40 11.19
C SER A 22 26.12 2.82 12.55
N ASN A 23 25.19 2.02 13.05
CA ASN A 23 25.41 1.28 14.29
C ASN A 23 26.28 0.03 14.06
N ASN A 24 27.02 -0.37 15.09
CA ASN A 24 27.54 -1.74 15.22
C ASN A 24 26.67 -2.50 16.23
N GLU A 25 26.51 -3.82 16.05
CA GLU A 25 25.52 -4.69 16.72
C GLU A 25 25.59 -4.80 18.27
N LYS A 26 26.38 -3.97 18.96
CA LYS A 26 26.40 -3.94 20.43
C LYS A 26 26.09 -2.54 20.93
N PRO A 27 24.86 -2.29 21.43
CA PRO A 27 24.59 -1.08 22.20
C PRO A 27 25.27 -1.24 23.55
N ASP A 28 26.57 -0.97 23.61
CA ASP A 28 27.16 -0.58 24.88
C ASP A 28 26.52 0.76 25.26
N THR A 29 26.17 0.88 26.53
CA THR A 29 25.33 1.91 27.18
C THR A 29 25.88 3.34 27.12
N ASN A 30 26.70 3.67 26.14
CA ASN A 30 27.29 4.99 25.95
C ASN A 30 26.55 5.72 24.85
N ASP A 31 25.81 6.75 25.25
CA ASP A 31 25.21 7.71 24.34
C ASP A 31 26.31 8.27 23.42
N ALA A 32 26.26 7.91 22.15
CA ALA A 32 27.23 8.39 21.18
C ALA A 32 26.83 9.82 20.76
N GLU A 33 27.43 10.82 21.39
CA GLU A 33 27.17 12.21 21.03
C GLU A 33 27.91 12.61 19.74
N ILE A 34 27.24 13.33 18.85
CA ILE A 34 27.86 13.98 17.69
C ILE A 34 27.65 15.49 17.80
N SER A 35 28.69 16.30 17.92
CA SER A 35 28.55 17.75 17.80
C SER A 35 29.03 18.23 16.43
N MET A 36 28.21 19.07 15.78
CA MET A 36 28.56 19.72 14.51
C MET A 36 28.38 21.23 14.65
N LYS A 37 29.43 22.01 14.39
CA LYS A 37 29.33 23.49 14.40
C LYS A 37 30.03 24.11 13.21
N ASN A 38 29.35 25.04 12.54
CA ASN A 38 29.86 25.72 11.36
C ASN A 38 30.33 24.72 10.29
N VAL A 39 29.45 23.81 9.90
CA VAL A 39 29.77 22.75 8.94
C VAL A 39 29.02 23.00 7.64
N TYR A 40 29.73 22.87 6.53
CA TYR A 40 29.23 23.12 5.19
C TYR A 40 29.30 21.86 4.33
N PHE A 41 28.16 21.37 3.86
CA PHE A 41 28.04 20.26 2.92
C PHE A 41 27.57 20.79 1.57
N ASN A 42 28.42 20.70 0.54
CA ASN A 42 28.10 21.24 -0.77
C ASN A 42 28.45 20.31 -1.93
N ASN A 43 27.49 20.15 -2.85
CA ASN A 43 27.64 19.30 -4.04
C ASN A 43 28.05 17.86 -3.72
N ASN A 44 27.66 17.31 -2.56
CA ASN A 44 27.91 15.91 -2.26
C ASN A 44 26.85 15.03 -2.93
N LYS A 45 27.22 13.79 -3.24
CA LYS A 45 26.37 12.86 -3.98
C LYS A 45 26.33 11.49 -3.33
N ALA A 46 25.15 10.91 -3.21
CA ALA A 46 24.95 9.52 -2.82
C ALA A 46 24.23 8.72 -3.92
N ASN A 47 24.71 7.50 -4.17
CA ASN A 47 24.07 6.57 -5.12
C ASN A 47 22.77 5.95 -4.60
N SER A 48 22.47 6.10 -3.31
CA SER A 48 21.25 5.59 -2.69
C SER A 48 20.61 6.65 -1.81
N PHE A 49 21.07 6.83 -0.57
CA PHE A 49 20.40 7.67 0.42
C PHE A 49 21.33 8.72 1.03
N GLY A 50 20.79 9.87 1.42
CA GLY A 50 21.52 10.89 2.18
C GLY A 50 22.60 11.56 1.34
N GLY A 51 22.23 12.49 0.45
CA GLY A 51 23.18 13.04 -0.53
C GLY A 51 24.38 13.73 0.13
N ALA A 52 24.22 14.31 1.31
CA ALA A 52 25.34 14.70 2.17
C ALA A 52 25.53 13.73 3.33
N ILE A 53 24.48 13.50 4.12
CA ILE A 53 24.55 12.75 5.37
C ILE A 53 23.55 11.60 5.32
N TYR A 54 24.03 10.40 5.65
CA TYR A 54 23.20 9.23 5.91
C TYR A 54 23.43 8.73 7.33
N SER A 55 22.34 8.39 8.01
CA SER A 55 22.34 7.65 9.27
C SER A 55 21.33 6.51 9.23
N ASP A 56 21.72 5.32 9.69
CA ASP A 56 20.78 4.25 10.08
C ASP A 56 20.74 4.04 11.61
N TYR A 57 21.47 4.85 12.36
CA TYR A 57 21.49 4.76 13.82
C TYR A 57 20.33 5.52 14.44
N ASN A 58 19.48 4.79 15.15
CA ASN A 58 18.26 5.31 15.79
C ASN A 58 18.53 6.05 17.11
N ASP A 59 19.71 5.88 17.71
CA ASP A 59 20.04 6.38 19.04
C ASP A 59 20.99 7.60 19.01
N PHE A 60 21.19 8.24 17.86
CA PHE A 60 21.79 9.58 17.85
C PHE A 60 20.77 10.57 18.40
N TYR A 61 20.86 10.83 19.70
CA TYR A 61 20.17 11.92 20.36
C TYR A 61 21.19 12.80 21.06
N LEU A 62 20.99 14.12 20.95
CA LEU A 62 21.88 15.17 21.44
C LEU A 62 23.06 15.42 20.51
N THR A 63 22.74 16.02 19.37
CA THR A 63 23.73 16.75 18.58
C THR A 63 23.65 18.24 18.94
N ASP A 64 24.76 18.81 19.40
CA ASP A 64 24.91 20.26 19.40
C ASP A 64 25.23 20.64 17.96
N ALA A 65 24.16 20.98 17.21
CA ALA A 65 24.16 21.29 15.79
C ALA A 65 23.93 22.80 15.61
N ILE A 66 24.99 23.53 15.23
CA ILE A 66 24.91 24.99 15.07
C ILE A 66 25.45 25.38 13.70
N ASN A 67 24.66 26.17 12.95
CA ASN A 67 25.07 26.73 11.66
C ASN A 67 25.56 25.64 10.70
N ILE A 68 24.68 24.68 10.43
CA ILE A 68 24.92 23.62 9.46
C ILE A 68 24.23 24.00 8.16
N ARG A 69 24.97 23.94 7.05
CA ARG A 69 24.43 24.24 5.73
C ARG A 69 24.61 23.04 4.81
N LEU A 70 23.52 22.61 4.19
CA LEU A 70 23.52 21.54 3.20
C LEU A 70 22.94 22.09 1.90
N ILE A 71 23.82 22.29 0.92
CA ILE A 71 23.51 22.98 -0.34
C ILE A 71 23.85 22.09 -1.54
N ASN A 72 22.95 22.01 -2.51
CA ASN A 72 23.17 21.30 -3.79
C ASN A 72 23.57 19.82 -3.64
N ASN A 73 23.17 19.14 -2.56
CA ASN A 73 23.50 17.73 -2.38
C ASN A 73 22.45 16.86 -3.08
N THR A 74 22.87 15.70 -3.59
CA THR A 74 22.01 14.83 -4.40
C THR A 74 22.04 13.39 -3.91
N ALA A 75 20.87 12.76 -3.79
CA ALA A 75 20.72 11.33 -3.58
C ALA A 75 19.89 10.71 -4.72
N GLU A 76 20.34 9.57 -5.26
CA GLU A 76 19.63 8.89 -6.33
C GLU A 76 18.30 8.26 -5.87
N ILE A 77 18.12 7.99 -4.57
CA ILE A 77 16.84 7.53 -4.01
C ILE A 77 16.24 8.65 -3.15
N ALA A 78 16.72 8.88 -1.93
CA ALA A 78 16.05 9.79 -1.01
C ALA A 78 16.95 10.53 -0.03
N GLY A 79 16.43 11.64 0.50
CA GLY A 79 17.14 12.50 1.44
C GLY A 79 18.32 13.18 0.75
N GLY A 80 18.06 14.09 -0.18
CA GLY A 80 19.13 14.76 -0.95
C GLY A 80 20.14 15.48 -0.07
N ALA A 81 19.73 16.02 1.08
CA ALA A 81 20.64 16.49 2.11
C ALA A 81 20.90 15.40 3.17
N LEU A 82 19.85 14.98 3.87
CA LEU A 82 19.90 14.10 5.03
C LEU A 82 18.94 12.93 4.86
N TYR A 83 19.43 11.73 5.14
CA TYR A 83 18.59 10.55 5.34
C TYR A 83 18.87 9.96 6.72
N SER A 84 17.89 9.96 7.62
CA SER A 84 18.03 9.45 8.99
C SER A 84 16.69 8.96 9.51
N PRO A 85 16.67 7.95 10.39
CA PRO A 85 15.52 7.69 11.24
C PRO A 85 15.37 8.77 12.34
N SER A 86 14.16 8.81 12.90
CA SER A 86 13.67 9.63 13.99
C SER A 86 12.89 8.70 14.91
N HIS A 87 13.42 8.44 16.10
CA HIS A 87 12.73 7.60 17.08
C HIS A 87 12.32 8.47 18.27
N GLY A 88 11.02 8.58 18.53
CA GLY A 88 10.52 9.34 19.69
C GLY A 88 10.93 10.82 19.68
N ASN A 89 10.88 11.49 18.53
CA ASN A 89 11.31 12.89 18.30
C ASN A 89 12.82 13.14 18.50
N LYS A 90 13.64 12.07 18.52
CA LYS A 90 15.09 12.16 18.48
C LYS A 90 15.54 11.95 17.05
N THR A 91 16.03 13.02 16.43
CA THR A 91 16.61 13.02 15.07
C THR A 91 18.11 13.33 15.17
N LEU A 92 18.91 12.85 14.21
CA LEU A 92 20.32 13.22 14.12
C LEU A 92 20.52 14.75 14.08
N LEU A 93 19.65 15.45 13.34
CA LEU A 93 19.66 16.90 13.19
C LEU A 93 18.20 17.38 13.11
N TYR A 94 17.84 18.39 13.90
CA TYR A 94 16.51 19.01 13.78
C TYR A 94 16.48 19.93 12.56
N TYR A 95 15.36 19.92 11.83
CA TYR A 95 15.18 20.75 10.62
C TYR A 95 15.45 22.24 10.89
N GLU A 96 15.05 22.73 12.07
CA GLU A 96 15.18 24.13 12.50
C GLU A 96 16.64 24.59 12.61
N ASP A 97 17.58 23.67 12.80
CA ASP A 97 19.00 23.96 12.96
C ASP A 97 19.77 23.95 11.63
N LEU A 98 19.09 23.64 10.52
CA LEU A 98 19.69 23.43 9.21
C LEU A 98 19.32 24.53 8.22
N TYR A 99 20.34 25.03 7.53
CA TYR A 99 20.13 25.75 6.28
C TYR A 99 20.17 24.77 5.12
N LEU A 100 19.05 24.65 4.41
CA LEU A 100 18.84 23.70 3.32
C LEU A 100 18.56 24.48 2.03
N GLU A 101 19.34 24.21 0.98
CA GLU A 101 19.15 24.89 -0.29
C GLU A 101 19.44 23.95 -1.47
N SER A 102 18.46 23.84 -2.39
CA SER A 102 18.64 23.18 -3.69
C SER A 102 19.12 21.72 -3.62
N ASN A 103 18.78 20.98 -2.56
CA ASN A 103 19.07 19.55 -2.47
C ASN A 103 18.06 18.71 -3.25
N ILE A 104 18.47 17.54 -3.72
CA ILE A 104 17.66 16.69 -4.60
C ILE A 104 17.69 15.24 -4.13
N GLY A 105 16.53 14.70 -3.79
CA GLY A 105 16.30 13.26 -3.61
C GLY A 105 15.45 12.79 -4.79
N LYS A 106 16.03 12.05 -5.73
CA LYS A 106 15.37 11.79 -7.02
C LYS A 106 14.05 11.02 -6.92
N SER A 107 13.92 10.16 -5.92
CA SER A 107 12.69 9.41 -5.66
C SER A 107 11.74 10.20 -4.74
N HIS A 108 12.23 10.63 -3.57
CA HIS A 108 11.46 11.41 -2.60
C HIS A 108 12.40 12.11 -1.60
N GLY A 109 11.86 13.09 -0.86
CA GLY A 109 12.60 13.80 0.20
C GLY A 109 13.81 14.56 -0.32
N ASN A 110 13.56 15.73 -0.94
CA ASN A 110 14.63 16.56 -1.51
C ASN A 110 15.68 16.96 -0.49
N ASP A 111 15.25 17.45 0.67
CA ASP A 111 16.15 17.80 1.75
C ASP A 111 16.32 16.64 2.71
N ILE A 112 15.26 16.31 3.44
CA ILE A 112 15.29 15.30 4.51
C ILE A 112 14.31 14.18 4.18
N SER A 113 14.71 12.94 4.47
CA SER A 113 13.87 11.75 4.39
C SER A 113 14.26 10.74 5.44
N SER A 114 13.38 9.77 5.69
CA SER A 114 13.68 8.62 6.55
C SER A 114 13.31 7.30 5.88
N PRO A 115 13.66 6.16 6.50
CA PRO A 115 13.10 4.87 6.14
C PRO A 115 11.58 4.81 6.24
N PRO A 116 10.94 3.89 5.49
CA PRO A 116 9.52 3.60 5.66
C PRO A 116 9.16 3.27 7.12
N SER A 117 8.24 4.06 7.67
CA SER A 117 7.81 3.96 9.06
C SER A 117 6.47 3.27 9.19
N TYR A 118 5.49 3.64 8.36
CA TYR A 118 4.18 3.01 8.42
C TYR A 118 3.40 2.99 7.11
N ILE A 119 2.39 2.13 7.06
CA ILE A 119 1.47 1.96 5.93
C ILE A 119 0.05 2.35 6.35
N LEU A 120 -0.66 3.10 5.50
CA LEU A 120 -2.08 3.42 5.67
C LEU A 120 -2.91 2.92 4.49
N SER A 121 -4.13 2.45 4.78
CA SER A 121 -5.17 2.19 3.78
C SER A 121 -5.82 3.50 3.35
N LYS A 122 -6.07 3.67 2.05
CA LYS A 122 -6.88 4.78 1.49
C LYS A 122 -8.37 4.48 1.47
N ASN A 123 -8.78 3.25 1.76
CA ASN A 123 -10.14 2.81 1.51
C ASN A 123 -11.08 3.25 2.62
N GLU A 124 -12.30 3.64 2.25
CA GLU A 124 -13.36 4.09 3.15
C GLU A 124 -14.32 2.94 3.53
N TYR A 125 -13.80 1.72 3.73
CA TYR A 125 -14.65 0.67 4.27
C TYR A 125 -14.96 0.97 5.75
N ASN A 126 -16.22 0.77 6.13
CA ASN A 126 -16.57 0.65 7.54
C ASN A 126 -15.88 -0.58 8.16
N ASN A 127 -15.78 -0.60 9.49
CA ASN A 127 -15.22 -1.73 10.25
C ASN A 127 -15.94 -3.05 9.96
N THR A 128 -17.18 -3.01 9.44
CA THR A 128 -17.91 -4.19 8.98
C THR A 128 -18.09 -4.16 7.47
N ILE A 129 -17.61 -5.19 6.80
CA ILE A 129 -17.72 -5.41 5.35
C ILE A 129 -18.66 -6.59 5.11
N THR A 130 -19.69 -6.39 4.29
CA THR A 130 -20.66 -7.44 3.93
C THR A 130 -20.55 -7.76 2.45
N ILE A 131 -20.25 -9.01 2.11
CA ILE A 131 -20.09 -9.47 0.71
C ILE A 131 -20.73 -10.83 0.49
N SER A 132 -21.15 -11.11 -0.74
CA SER A 132 -21.47 -12.48 -1.16
C SER A 132 -20.16 -13.27 -1.37
N SER A 133 -20.20 -14.58 -1.10
CA SER A 133 -19.02 -15.42 -1.34
C SER A 133 -18.57 -15.34 -2.80
N GLY A 134 -17.27 -15.28 -3.08
CA GLY A 134 -16.72 -15.13 -4.42
C GLY A 134 -16.65 -13.69 -4.92
N SER A 135 -17.16 -12.73 -4.15
CA SER A 135 -16.94 -11.30 -4.43
C SER A 135 -15.48 -10.90 -4.29
N TYR A 136 -15.13 -9.79 -4.95
CA TYR A 136 -13.82 -9.15 -4.85
C TYR A 136 -13.89 -7.99 -3.86
N LEU A 137 -12.83 -7.86 -3.06
CA LEU A 137 -12.53 -6.67 -2.27
C LEU A 137 -11.34 -5.96 -2.90
N SER A 138 -11.33 -4.64 -2.78
CA SER A 138 -10.27 -3.78 -3.30
C SER A 138 -9.70 -2.93 -2.18
N PHE A 139 -8.39 -3.02 -1.95
CA PHE A 139 -7.70 -2.16 -0.99
C PHE A 139 -6.50 -1.46 -1.62
N VAL A 140 -6.41 -0.13 -1.49
CA VAL A 140 -5.20 0.64 -1.80
C VAL A 140 -4.46 1.05 -0.54
N PHE A 141 -3.13 0.87 -0.50
CA PHE A 141 -2.26 1.27 0.59
C PHE A 141 -1.16 2.23 0.14
N ASN A 142 -0.82 3.20 0.98
CA ASN A 142 0.33 4.08 0.83
C ASN A 142 1.37 3.79 1.91
N ILE A 143 2.64 3.97 1.57
CA ILE A 143 3.75 3.90 2.51
C ILE A 143 4.24 5.31 2.89
N TYR A 144 4.54 5.49 4.17
CA TYR A 144 4.91 6.76 4.78
C TYR A 144 6.24 6.63 5.52
N ASP A 145 7.00 7.72 5.51
CA ASP A 145 8.14 7.91 6.40
C ASP A 145 7.67 8.32 7.82
N GLU A 146 8.61 8.52 8.73
CA GLU A 146 8.31 8.94 10.10
C GLU A 146 7.85 10.39 10.22
N ASN A 147 8.14 11.22 9.21
CA ASN A 147 7.74 12.61 9.11
C ASN A 147 6.34 12.75 8.49
N ASN A 148 5.64 11.63 8.24
CA ASN A 148 4.33 11.54 7.62
C ASN A 148 4.31 11.96 6.13
N ASN A 149 5.46 11.92 5.45
CA ASN A 149 5.52 12.11 4.00
C ASN A 149 5.20 10.79 3.28
N ILE A 150 4.43 10.89 2.21
CA ILE A 150 4.18 9.77 1.29
C ILE A 150 5.46 9.50 0.49
N LEU A 151 5.97 8.27 0.51
CA LEU A 151 7.14 7.89 -0.26
C LEU A 151 6.72 7.53 -1.68
N LYS A 152 6.71 8.49 -2.60
CA LYS A 152 6.28 8.31 -4.01
C LYS A 152 7.16 7.38 -4.85
N ASP A 153 8.19 6.79 -4.25
CA ASP A 153 9.10 5.77 -4.78
C ASP A 153 9.24 5.67 -6.31
N ASN A 154 9.63 6.76 -6.98
CA ASN A 154 9.68 6.83 -8.44
C ASN A 154 10.62 5.79 -9.08
N ASN A 155 11.55 5.26 -8.29
CA ASN A 155 12.54 4.28 -8.71
C ASN A 155 12.15 2.83 -8.35
N ASN A 156 10.98 2.61 -7.73
CA ASN A 156 10.52 1.29 -7.29
C ASN A 156 11.51 0.57 -6.36
N TYR A 157 12.17 1.32 -5.47
CA TYR A 157 13.10 0.75 -4.50
C TYR A 157 12.40 -0.13 -3.45
N PHE A 158 11.18 0.21 -3.04
CA PHE A 158 10.44 -0.45 -1.97
C PHE A 158 9.54 -1.62 -2.45
N THR A 159 9.74 -2.15 -3.66
CA THR A 159 8.93 -3.26 -4.20
C THR A 159 9.05 -4.58 -3.43
N PHE A 160 10.05 -4.69 -2.56
CA PHE A 160 10.22 -5.83 -1.65
C PHE A 160 9.30 -5.77 -0.43
N ILE A 161 8.66 -4.63 -0.17
CA ILE A 161 7.63 -4.51 0.86
C ILE A 161 6.32 -4.98 0.25
N SER A 162 5.67 -5.94 0.89
CA SER A 162 4.37 -6.46 0.49
C SER A 162 3.38 -6.43 1.64
N VAL A 163 2.11 -6.23 1.29
CA VAL A 163 0.98 -6.32 2.21
C VAL A 163 0.22 -7.60 1.88
N ASN A 164 0.03 -8.45 2.88
CA ASN A 164 -0.69 -9.70 2.77
C ASN A 164 -1.96 -9.66 3.63
N SER A 165 -3.09 -10.01 3.03
CA SER A 165 -4.36 -10.17 3.73
C SER A 165 -4.45 -11.55 4.39
N VAL A 166 -4.84 -11.57 5.67
CA VAL A 166 -5.07 -12.78 6.45
C VAL A 166 -6.52 -12.80 6.89
N ILE A 167 -7.16 -13.94 6.71
CA ILE A 167 -8.54 -14.17 7.12
C ILE A 167 -8.56 -15.23 8.22
N ASN A 168 -9.28 -14.95 9.30
CA ASN A 168 -9.59 -15.94 10.32
C ASN A 168 -11.10 -16.20 10.34
N SER A 169 -11.48 -17.46 10.53
CA SER A 169 -12.86 -17.81 10.82
C SER A 169 -13.13 -17.66 12.31
N THR A 170 -14.20 -16.95 12.67
CA THR A 170 -14.66 -16.91 14.07
C THR A 170 -15.31 -18.23 14.51
N GLN A 171 -15.66 -19.10 13.55
CA GLN A 171 -16.22 -20.42 13.78
C GLN A 171 -15.14 -21.49 13.56
N ASN A 172 -14.99 -22.44 14.49
CA ASN A 172 -13.90 -23.43 14.54
C ASN A 172 -13.76 -24.35 13.30
N ASN A 173 -14.68 -24.31 12.32
CA ASN A 173 -14.69 -25.16 11.12
C ASN A 173 -14.95 -24.40 9.81
N GLY A 174 -14.71 -23.09 9.78
CA GLY A 174 -14.92 -22.30 8.56
C GLY A 174 -13.92 -22.67 7.47
N TYR A 175 -14.33 -23.47 6.48
CA TYR A 175 -13.55 -23.66 5.26
C TYR A 175 -13.66 -22.42 4.38
N PHE A 176 -12.52 -21.85 4.01
CA PHE A 176 -12.46 -20.74 3.06
C PHE A 176 -11.23 -20.87 2.16
N GLN A 177 -11.28 -20.18 1.03
CA GLN A 177 -10.18 -20.01 0.11
C GLN A 177 -10.05 -18.53 -0.23
N ILE A 178 -8.83 -18.02 -0.14
CA ILE A 178 -8.47 -16.64 -0.44
C ILE A 178 -7.53 -16.62 -1.65
N THR A 179 -7.78 -15.73 -2.61
CA THR A 179 -6.92 -15.53 -3.79
C THR A 179 -6.69 -14.04 -4.00
N GLY A 180 -5.56 -13.67 -4.63
CA GLY A 180 -5.17 -12.26 -4.77
C GLY A 180 -4.97 -11.56 -3.42
N LYS A 181 -4.40 -12.29 -2.46
CA LYS A 181 -4.24 -11.88 -1.05
C LYS A 181 -3.05 -10.95 -0.79
N GLU A 182 -2.21 -10.72 -1.78
CA GLU A 182 -0.97 -9.96 -1.61
C GLU A 182 -0.86 -8.86 -2.67
N CYS A 183 -0.29 -7.71 -2.28
CA CYS A 183 0.20 -6.69 -3.20
C CYS A 183 1.60 -6.24 -2.77
N ASN A 184 2.38 -5.73 -3.73
CA ASN A 184 3.67 -5.08 -3.48
C ASN A 184 3.55 -3.59 -3.74
N PHE A 185 4.43 -2.79 -3.12
CA PHE A 185 4.50 -1.35 -3.38
C PHE A 185 5.20 -1.06 -4.71
N TYR A 186 4.51 -0.37 -5.61
CA TYR A 186 5.07 0.23 -6.82
C TYR A 186 4.79 1.72 -6.79
N TYR A 187 5.79 2.55 -7.06
CA TYR A 187 5.66 4.02 -6.97
C TYR A 187 5.05 4.51 -5.65
N GLY A 188 5.33 3.80 -4.55
CA GLY A 188 4.83 4.14 -3.21
C GLY A 188 3.41 3.65 -2.89
N GLU A 189 2.77 2.90 -3.78
CA GLU A 189 1.39 2.44 -3.63
C GLU A 189 1.26 0.92 -3.83
N CYS A 190 0.43 0.28 -3.00
CA CYS A 190 0.10 -1.14 -3.07
C CYS A 190 -1.39 -1.30 -3.39
N GLN A 191 -1.72 -1.92 -4.52
CA GLN A 191 -3.10 -2.11 -4.97
C GLN A 191 -3.53 -3.58 -4.86
N LEU A 192 -4.38 -3.88 -3.89
CA LEU A 192 -4.97 -5.19 -3.63
C LEU A 192 -6.38 -5.28 -4.24
N ASN A 193 -6.49 -5.23 -5.56
CA ASN A 193 -7.78 -5.13 -6.27
C ASN A 193 -8.37 -6.51 -6.63
N LYS A 194 -7.65 -7.59 -6.35
CA LYS A 194 -8.00 -8.96 -6.76
C LYS A 194 -8.25 -9.88 -5.57
N LEU A 195 -8.47 -9.32 -4.38
CA LEU A 195 -8.75 -10.10 -3.17
C LEU A 195 -10.12 -10.76 -3.31
N LYS A 196 -10.14 -12.05 -3.63
CA LYS A 196 -11.36 -12.85 -3.76
C LYS A 196 -11.43 -13.86 -2.63
N ILE A 197 -12.59 -13.90 -1.97
CA ILE A 197 -12.83 -14.73 -0.80
C ILE A 197 -13.97 -15.70 -1.11
N LEU A 198 -13.66 -17.00 -1.13
CA LEU A 198 -14.63 -18.08 -1.27
C LEU A 198 -14.83 -18.72 0.10
N ALA A 199 -16.00 -18.59 0.68
CA ALA A 199 -16.29 -19.15 2.00
C ALA A 199 -17.76 -19.51 2.15
N GLN A 200 -18.07 -20.25 3.21
CA GLN A 200 -19.45 -20.44 3.61
C GLN A 200 -20.03 -19.15 4.20
N PRO A 201 -21.36 -18.93 4.14
CA PRO A 201 -21.98 -17.80 4.80
C PRO A 201 -21.69 -17.81 6.30
N GLY A 202 -21.18 -16.70 6.83
CA GLY A 202 -20.67 -16.66 8.20
C GLY A 202 -19.92 -15.38 8.53
N GLN A 203 -19.37 -15.34 9.74
CA GLN A 203 -18.56 -14.24 10.23
C GLN A 203 -17.08 -14.61 10.22
N TYR A 204 -16.31 -13.75 9.60
CA TYR A 204 -14.87 -13.86 9.43
C TYR A 204 -14.23 -12.56 9.90
N SER A 205 -12.92 -12.61 10.08
CA SER A 205 -12.14 -11.43 10.36
C SER A 205 -11.02 -11.29 9.34
N LEU A 206 -10.82 -10.07 8.84
CA LEU A 206 -9.83 -9.73 7.83
C LEU A 206 -8.84 -8.76 8.44
N LYS A 207 -7.57 -9.16 8.46
CA LYS A 207 -6.44 -8.32 8.88
C LYS A 207 -5.41 -8.24 7.77
N PHE A 208 -4.52 -7.26 7.86
CA PHE A 208 -3.39 -7.14 6.96
C PHE A 208 -2.09 -7.24 7.73
N GLU A 209 -1.11 -7.89 7.13
CA GLU A 209 0.23 -8.10 7.68
C GLU A 209 1.26 -7.66 6.64
N ILE A 210 2.43 -7.21 7.09
CA ILE A 210 3.58 -6.91 6.21
C ILE A 210 4.41 -8.17 6.16
N ASP A 211 4.82 -8.59 4.96
CA ASP A 211 5.76 -9.69 4.86
C ASP A 211 7.14 -9.26 5.39
N ASN A 212 7.72 -10.08 6.26
CA ASN A 212 8.77 -9.74 7.22
C ASN A 212 10.17 -9.61 6.59
N PHE A 213 10.23 -9.41 5.27
CA PHE A 213 11.47 -9.16 4.53
C PHE A 213 11.91 -7.69 4.58
N SER A 214 11.14 -6.82 5.24
CA SER A 214 11.54 -5.43 5.38
C SER A 214 12.72 -5.32 6.34
N LYS A 215 13.88 -4.90 5.83
CA LYS A 215 15.01 -4.38 6.63
C LYS A 215 14.58 -3.23 7.57
N PHE A 216 13.40 -2.69 7.37
CA PHE A 216 12.81 -1.59 8.11
C PHE A 216 11.75 -2.12 9.09
N ASN A 217 11.69 -1.53 10.28
CA ASN A 217 10.64 -1.79 11.28
C ASN A 217 9.32 -1.10 10.90
N THR A 218 8.92 -1.20 9.64
CA THR A 218 7.70 -0.59 9.11
C THR A 218 6.47 -1.23 9.75
N LYS A 219 5.48 -0.43 10.13
CA LYS A 219 4.25 -0.90 10.80
C LYS A 219 3.02 -0.61 9.95
N ILE A 220 1.97 -1.44 10.05
CA ILE A 220 0.67 -1.07 9.47
C ILE A 220 -0.11 -0.24 10.51
N LYS A 221 -0.59 0.94 10.12
CA LYS A 221 -1.45 1.82 10.93
C LYS A 221 -2.88 1.85 10.35
N ILE A 222 -3.48 0.69 10.15
CA ILE A 222 -4.90 0.57 9.80
C ILE A 222 -5.69 0.07 11.01
N GLU A 223 -7.02 0.09 10.94
CA GLU A 223 -7.84 -0.62 11.93
C GLU A 223 -7.39 -2.07 12.06
N GLU A 224 -7.19 -2.54 13.30
CA GLU A 224 -6.54 -3.81 13.57
C GLU A 224 -7.22 -5.00 12.87
N GLU A 225 -8.53 -4.93 12.66
CA GLU A 225 -9.32 -6.02 12.09
C GLU A 225 -10.65 -5.53 11.49
N TYR A 226 -10.92 -5.89 10.24
CA TYR A 226 -12.23 -5.73 9.61
C TYR A 226 -13.12 -6.94 9.92
N LYS A 227 -14.33 -6.69 10.42
CA LYS A 227 -15.37 -7.71 10.54
C LYS A 227 -15.95 -8.01 9.16
N LEU A 228 -15.75 -9.23 8.68
CA LEU A 228 -16.25 -9.66 7.38
C LEU A 228 -17.50 -10.55 7.57
N ILE A 229 -18.61 -10.15 6.95
CA ILE A 229 -19.85 -10.92 6.92
C ILE A 229 -20.02 -11.47 5.51
N ILE A 230 -19.84 -12.78 5.37
CA ILE A 230 -20.05 -13.47 4.09
C ILE A 230 -21.50 -13.94 4.06
N THR A 231 -22.25 -13.53 3.04
CA THR A 231 -23.64 -13.88 2.86
C THR A 231 -23.81 -15.00 1.83
N LYS A 232 -25.03 -15.53 1.76
CA LYS A 232 -25.48 -16.30 0.58
C LYS A 232 -25.47 -15.41 -0.66
N CYS A 233 -25.61 -16.04 -1.82
CA CYS A 233 -25.77 -15.33 -3.09
C CYS A 233 -27.05 -14.50 -3.06
N LYS A 234 -26.98 -13.31 -3.66
CA LYS A 234 -28.13 -12.46 -3.86
C LYS A 234 -29.09 -13.11 -4.86
N ASP A 235 -30.34 -12.67 -4.88
CA ASP A 235 -31.37 -13.23 -5.79
C ASP A 235 -31.00 -13.11 -7.28
N ASN A 236 -30.12 -12.16 -7.62
CA ASN A 236 -29.61 -11.94 -8.97
C ASN A 236 -28.24 -12.61 -9.25
N GLU A 237 -27.73 -13.43 -8.33
CA GLU A 237 -26.45 -14.15 -8.45
C GLU A 237 -26.68 -15.66 -8.54
N ILE A 238 -25.75 -16.37 -9.16
CA ILE A 238 -25.74 -17.83 -9.28
C ILE A 238 -24.77 -18.41 -8.26
N GLY A 239 -25.24 -19.36 -7.44
CA GLY A 239 -24.39 -20.13 -6.55
C GLY A 239 -23.68 -21.25 -7.29
N ILE A 240 -22.36 -21.17 -7.39
CA ILE A 240 -21.46 -22.19 -7.94
C ILE A 240 -20.64 -22.79 -6.79
N TYR A 241 -20.63 -24.12 -6.67
CA TYR A 241 -19.89 -24.84 -5.64
C TYR A 241 -18.59 -25.42 -6.19
N SER A 242 -17.48 -25.19 -5.47
CA SER A 242 -16.23 -25.86 -5.76
C SER A 242 -16.31 -27.35 -5.42
N ARG A 243 -15.32 -28.14 -5.88
CA ARG A 243 -15.21 -29.57 -5.50
C ARG A 243 -15.14 -29.78 -3.98
N ASN A 244 -14.66 -28.77 -3.24
CA ASN A 244 -14.54 -28.79 -1.80
C ASN A 244 -15.78 -28.21 -1.10
N GLY A 245 -16.86 -27.94 -1.83
CA GLY A 245 -18.13 -27.43 -1.30
C GLY A 245 -18.14 -25.93 -0.98
N LEU A 246 -17.15 -25.16 -1.45
CA LEU A 246 -17.13 -23.70 -1.24
C LEU A 246 -18.07 -23.01 -2.24
N LEU A 247 -18.93 -22.14 -1.72
CA LEU A 247 -19.84 -21.33 -2.53
C LEU A 247 -19.08 -20.20 -3.24
N SER A 248 -19.40 -19.95 -4.49
CA SER A 248 -18.98 -18.82 -5.32
C SER A 248 -20.24 -18.21 -5.92
N CYS A 249 -20.58 -17.00 -5.53
CA CYS A 249 -21.69 -16.26 -6.09
C CYS A 249 -21.20 -15.48 -7.30
N GLU A 250 -21.77 -15.80 -8.46
CA GLU A 250 -21.36 -15.25 -9.74
C GLU A 250 -22.51 -14.50 -10.39
N VAL A 251 -22.19 -13.39 -11.05
CA VAL A 251 -23.16 -12.69 -11.90
C VAL A 251 -23.47 -13.58 -13.11
N PRO A 252 -24.75 -13.80 -13.46
CA PRO A 252 -25.13 -14.55 -14.65
C PRO A 252 -24.45 -14.01 -15.93
N ILE A 253 -23.85 -14.91 -16.70
CA ILE A 253 -23.23 -14.57 -17.99
C ILE A 253 -24.24 -14.85 -19.11
N CYS A 254 -24.59 -13.84 -19.89
CA CYS A 254 -25.41 -13.96 -21.10
C CYS A 254 -24.54 -13.83 -22.36
N TYR A 255 -25.12 -14.11 -23.53
CA TYR A 255 -24.45 -13.89 -24.81
C TYR A 255 -24.15 -12.39 -25.02
N SER A 256 -23.13 -12.09 -25.82
CA SER A 256 -22.62 -10.72 -26.02
C SER A 256 -23.60 -9.77 -26.70
N ASN A 257 -24.63 -10.30 -27.35
CA ASN A 257 -25.72 -9.54 -27.94
C ASN A 257 -26.74 -9.03 -26.90
N CYS A 258 -26.73 -9.55 -25.66
CA CYS A 258 -27.57 -9.05 -24.58
C CYS A 258 -27.02 -7.71 -24.04
N PRO A 259 -27.75 -6.59 -24.15
CA PRO A 259 -27.30 -5.25 -23.80
C PRO A 259 -27.44 -4.97 -22.29
N ILE A 260 -26.69 -5.74 -21.49
CA ILE A 260 -26.76 -5.70 -20.01
C ILE A 260 -26.45 -4.29 -19.49
N GLY A 261 -27.33 -3.77 -18.62
CA GLY A 261 -27.17 -2.46 -17.99
C GLY A 261 -27.61 -1.27 -18.84
N THR A 262 -28.07 -1.50 -20.07
CA THR A 262 -28.65 -0.45 -20.93
C THR A 262 -30.13 -0.70 -21.19
N SER A 263 -30.48 -1.86 -21.77
CA SER A 263 -31.88 -2.24 -22.02
C SER A 263 -32.25 -3.64 -21.54
N ALA A 264 -31.31 -4.36 -20.92
CA ALA A 264 -31.54 -5.71 -20.40
C ALA A 264 -30.81 -6.00 -19.08
N SER A 265 -31.28 -7.02 -18.38
CA SER A 265 -30.57 -7.74 -17.34
C SER A 265 -30.31 -9.19 -17.75
N CYS A 266 -29.26 -9.80 -17.21
CA CYS A 266 -29.02 -11.24 -17.35
C CYS A 266 -29.47 -11.95 -16.08
N ILE A 267 -30.35 -12.94 -16.22
CA ILE A 267 -30.85 -13.73 -15.09
C ILE A 267 -30.56 -15.21 -15.31
N SER A 268 -30.39 -15.96 -14.22
CA SER A 268 -30.27 -17.41 -14.31
C SER A 268 -31.67 -18.05 -14.33
N LEU A 269 -31.93 -18.89 -15.34
CA LEU A 269 -33.18 -19.65 -15.42
C LEU A 269 -33.11 -20.99 -14.68
N ASN A 270 -31.90 -21.51 -14.44
CA ASN A 270 -31.74 -22.85 -13.92
C ASN A 270 -30.53 -22.97 -12.98
N THR A 271 -30.80 -23.05 -11.68
CA THR A 271 -29.80 -23.22 -10.62
C THR A 271 -29.39 -24.69 -10.40
N THR A 272 -29.95 -25.64 -11.16
CA THR A 272 -29.63 -27.08 -10.99
C THR A 272 -28.24 -27.44 -11.52
N TYR A 273 -27.70 -26.66 -12.46
CA TYR A 273 -26.37 -26.88 -12.99
C TYR A 273 -25.36 -26.02 -12.24
N ASN A 274 -24.29 -26.66 -11.77
CA ASN A 274 -23.16 -25.99 -11.16
C ASN A 274 -22.25 -25.30 -12.19
N ILE A 275 -22.86 -24.55 -13.12
CA ILE A 275 -22.24 -23.91 -14.29
C ILE A 275 -22.91 -22.55 -14.52
N ASN A 276 -22.10 -21.50 -14.67
CA ASN A 276 -22.54 -20.20 -15.14
C ASN A 276 -22.24 -20.07 -16.65
N SER A 277 -23.26 -20.18 -17.50
CA SER A 277 -23.09 -20.18 -18.96
C SER A 277 -24.24 -19.47 -19.67
N PRO A 278 -23.97 -18.72 -20.75
CA PRO A 278 -25.00 -18.12 -21.61
C PRO A 278 -26.10 -19.08 -22.07
N LYS A 279 -25.79 -20.38 -22.21
CA LYS A 279 -26.76 -21.40 -22.60
C LYS A 279 -27.89 -21.60 -21.57
N TYR A 280 -27.61 -21.35 -20.30
CA TYR A 280 -28.52 -21.61 -19.18
C TYR A 280 -29.04 -20.33 -18.50
N ASN A 281 -28.60 -19.17 -18.98
CA ASN A 281 -29.00 -17.86 -18.52
C ASN A 281 -29.85 -17.17 -19.59
N MET A 282 -30.68 -16.22 -19.19
CA MET A 282 -31.61 -15.52 -20.08
C MET A 282 -31.41 -14.01 -20.01
N CYS A 283 -31.44 -13.39 -21.20
CA CYS A 283 -31.53 -11.95 -21.34
C CYS A 283 -32.98 -11.51 -21.11
N THR A 284 -33.21 -10.66 -20.11
CA THR A 284 -34.53 -10.16 -19.76
C THR A 284 -34.56 -8.65 -20.02
N CYS A 285 -35.50 -8.22 -20.84
CA CYS A 285 -35.59 -6.82 -21.24
C CYS A 285 -36.15 -5.95 -20.12
N TYR A 286 -35.63 -4.73 -20.00
CA TYR A 286 -36.25 -3.70 -19.17
C TYR A 286 -37.58 -3.25 -19.76
N GLU A 287 -38.42 -2.66 -18.91
CA GLU A 287 -39.69 -2.10 -19.35
C GLU A 287 -39.47 -1.08 -20.48
N GLY A 288 -40.29 -1.18 -21.55
CA GLY A 288 -40.11 -0.38 -22.76
C GLY A 288 -39.16 -0.98 -23.80
N TYR A 289 -38.59 -2.16 -23.57
CA TYR A 289 -37.76 -2.90 -24.54
C TYR A 289 -38.30 -4.30 -24.80
N THR A 290 -38.06 -4.82 -26.01
CA THR A 290 -38.49 -6.15 -26.47
C THR A 290 -37.47 -6.74 -27.46
N GLY A 291 -37.75 -7.95 -27.96
CA GLY A 291 -36.84 -8.73 -28.81
C GLY A 291 -35.97 -9.68 -28.00
N ASN A 292 -35.37 -10.68 -28.67
CA ASN A 292 -34.51 -11.68 -28.02
C ASN A 292 -33.26 -11.06 -27.39
N ASP A 293 -32.83 -9.91 -27.92
CA ASP A 293 -31.65 -9.16 -27.51
C ASP A 293 -32.02 -7.81 -26.89
N CYS A 294 -33.31 -7.55 -26.60
CA CYS A 294 -33.76 -6.33 -25.93
C CYS A 294 -33.31 -5.02 -26.62
N ASP A 295 -33.13 -5.06 -27.94
CA ASP A 295 -32.65 -3.97 -28.78
C ASP A 295 -33.81 -3.13 -29.38
N GLN A 296 -35.04 -3.61 -29.26
CA GLN A 296 -36.23 -2.96 -29.82
C GLN A 296 -37.00 -2.20 -28.76
N LYS A 297 -37.28 -0.91 -28.99
CA LYS A 297 -38.15 -0.12 -28.11
C LYS A 297 -39.62 -0.41 -28.37
N ILE A 298 -40.40 -0.54 -27.30
CA ILE A 298 -41.85 -0.65 -27.36
C ILE A 298 -42.42 0.77 -27.52
N PHE A 299 -43.07 1.03 -28.66
CA PHE A 299 -43.80 2.28 -28.87
C PHE A 299 -45.28 2.06 -28.53
N ILE A 300 -45.80 2.82 -27.58
CA ILE A 300 -47.23 2.81 -27.25
C ILE A 300 -47.93 3.77 -28.23
N ASP A 301 -48.80 3.23 -29.09
CA ASP A 301 -49.65 4.02 -29.98
C ASP A 301 -50.78 4.65 -29.13
N ILE A 302 -50.61 5.92 -28.75
CA ILE A 302 -51.64 6.69 -28.04
C ILE A 302 -52.62 7.18 -29.11
N ARG A 303 -53.71 6.43 -29.32
CA ARG A 303 -54.85 6.85 -30.14
C ARG A 303 -55.96 7.45 -29.31
#